data_AF-A0A3N6GS87-F1
#
_entry.id   AF-A0A3N6GS87-F1
#
_cell.length_a   1.000
_cell.length_b   1.000
_cell.length_c   1.000
_cell.angle_alpha   90.00
_cell.angle_beta   90.00
_cell.angle_gamma   90.00
#
_symmetry.space_group_name_H-M   'P 1'
#
loop_
_entity.id
_entity.type
_entity.pdbx_description
1 polymer ?
#
loop_
_entity_poly.entity_id
_entity_poly.type
_entity_poly.pdbx_seq_one_letter_code
_entity_poly.pdbx_strand_id
1 'polypeptide(L)'
;MTDAANGVVIDSVTVHDLDMEGVHFRKSSKDGVLKNSRIYDTGQNGRGMGEGVYVGSAGDLSDRSDNAQILNNTIGPDVGGESIDIKEGTTGARIIGNTFDGHGLTGANYDDSWVDVKGNNVLVEGNKGSRTTNNGYETHTQQSGWGCGTVFRGNASNLSGATGDKRLAINVTNHSSGCRTTVHASNTVTGGKGLTNIAVTP
;
A
#
# COMPACT_ATOMS: atom_id res chain seq x y z
N MET A 1 3.92 -16.67 1.33
CA MET A 1 3.76 -16.54 -0.14
C MET A 1 2.59 -17.38 -0.63
N THR A 2 1.86 -16.90 -1.63
CA THR A 2 0.88 -17.66 -2.42
C THR A 2 1.25 -17.54 -3.91
N ASP A 3 1.23 -18.66 -4.62
CA ASP A 3 1.63 -18.75 -6.03
C ASP A 3 0.52 -19.48 -6.80
N ALA A 4 -0.06 -18.83 -7.81
CA ALA A 4 -1.15 -19.37 -8.64
C ALA A 4 -2.33 -19.93 -7.82
N ALA A 5 -2.60 -19.32 -6.66
CA ALA A 5 -3.62 -19.78 -5.72
C ALA A 5 -4.82 -18.83 -5.74
N ASN A 6 -6.03 -19.39 -5.87
CA ASN A 6 -7.26 -18.61 -5.95
C ASN A 6 -8.09 -18.76 -4.68
N GLY A 7 -8.62 -17.64 -4.18
CA GLY A 7 -9.53 -17.63 -3.03
C GLY A 7 -8.89 -18.02 -1.70
N VAL A 8 -7.56 -17.89 -1.57
CA VAL A 8 -6.85 -18.16 -0.31
C VAL A 8 -7.27 -17.14 0.73
N VAL A 9 -7.63 -17.61 1.93
CA VAL A 9 -7.94 -16.77 3.08
C VAL A 9 -6.87 -16.98 4.14
N ILE A 10 -6.14 -15.91 4.45
CA ILE A 10 -5.20 -15.79 5.56
C ILE A 10 -5.88 -14.91 6.61
N ASP A 11 -6.24 -15.50 7.75
CA ASP A 11 -7.02 -14.84 8.79
C ASP A 11 -6.35 -15.03 10.16
N SER A 12 -6.28 -13.95 10.94
CA SER A 12 -5.88 -13.99 12.35
C SER A 12 -4.48 -14.59 12.59
N VAL A 13 -3.55 -14.36 11.67
CA VAL A 13 -2.16 -14.81 11.79
C VAL A 13 -1.23 -13.69 12.26
N THR A 14 -0.07 -14.08 12.79
CA THR A 14 1.05 -13.16 13.04
C THR A 14 2.22 -13.57 12.15
N VAL A 15 2.77 -12.61 11.39
CA VAL A 15 3.90 -12.80 10.48
C VAL A 15 5.02 -11.85 10.90
N HIS A 16 6.21 -12.38 11.20
CA HIS A 16 7.35 -11.58 11.66
C HIS A 16 8.68 -12.33 11.52
N ASP A 17 9.78 -11.63 11.83
CA ASP A 17 11.17 -12.09 11.77
C ASP A 17 11.59 -12.56 10.37
N LEU A 18 11.29 -11.75 9.34
CA LEU A 18 11.54 -12.11 7.94
C LEU A 18 12.67 -11.30 7.31
N ASP A 19 13.52 -12.01 6.56
CA ASP A 19 14.55 -11.38 5.72
C ASP A 19 13.94 -10.51 4.61
N MET A 20 12.77 -10.89 4.10
CA MET A 20 12.07 -10.21 2.99
C MET A 20 10.59 -9.93 3.35
N GLU A 21 9.71 -9.85 2.35
CA GLU A 21 8.32 -9.45 2.49
C GLU A 21 7.48 -10.43 3.34
N GLY A 22 6.43 -9.90 3.98
CA GLY A 22 5.50 -10.68 4.81
C GLY A 22 4.60 -11.62 4.01
N VAL A 23 3.53 -11.06 3.44
CA VAL A 23 2.55 -11.81 2.65
C VAL A 23 2.64 -11.41 1.18
N HIS A 24 2.88 -12.37 0.31
CA HIS A 24 3.00 -12.15 -1.13
C HIS A 24 1.90 -12.90 -1.90
N PHE A 25 1.06 -12.17 -2.64
CA PHE A 25 0.13 -12.72 -3.63
C PHE A 25 0.76 -12.62 -5.02
N ARG A 26 1.19 -13.75 -5.58
CA ARG A 26 2.02 -13.80 -6.79
C ARG A 26 1.52 -14.84 -7.79
N LYS A 27 2.02 -14.76 -9.03
CA LYS A 27 1.76 -15.71 -10.12
C LYS A 27 0.27 -15.86 -10.40
N SER A 28 -0.42 -14.74 -10.49
CA SER A 28 -1.87 -14.68 -10.69
C SER A 28 -2.68 -15.36 -9.59
N SER A 29 -2.32 -15.12 -8.33
CA SER A 29 -3.10 -15.57 -7.17
C SER A 29 -4.31 -14.63 -6.97
N LYS A 30 -5.49 -15.03 -7.44
CA LYS A 30 -6.68 -14.17 -7.48
C LYS A 30 -7.55 -14.30 -6.24
N ASP A 31 -8.29 -13.23 -5.96
CA ASP A 31 -9.35 -13.21 -4.94
C ASP A 31 -8.84 -13.64 -3.54
N GLY A 32 -7.55 -13.41 -3.27
CA GLY A 32 -6.92 -13.68 -1.98
C GLY A 32 -7.39 -12.69 -0.93
N VAL A 33 -7.53 -13.15 0.32
CA VAL A 33 -7.93 -12.33 1.46
C VAL A 33 -6.89 -12.47 2.56
N LEU A 34 -6.30 -11.36 2.98
CA LEU A 34 -5.54 -11.24 4.21
C LEU A 34 -6.35 -10.38 5.19
N LYS A 35 -6.74 -10.94 6.33
CA LYS A 35 -7.55 -10.21 7.31
C LYS A 35 -7.21 -10.47 8.76
N ASN A 36 -7.55 -9.49 9.61
CA ASN A 36 -7.44 -9.55 11.08
C ASN A 36 -6.04 -9.99 11.58
N SER A 37 -5.01 -9.78 10.78
CA SER A 37 -3.67 -10.32 11.01
C SER A 37 -2.70 -9.22 11.46
N ARG A 38 -1.56 -9.63 12.00
CA ARG A 38 -0.48 -8.75 12.41
C ARG A 38 0.80 -9.06 11.61
N ILE A 39 1.41 -8.04 11.03
CA ILE A 39 2.68 -8.16 10.28
C ILE A 39 3.66 -7.12 10.83
N TYR A 40 4.86 -7.54 11.20
CA TYR A 40 5.93 -6.65 11.68
C TYR A 40 7.29 -7.31 11.45
N ASP A 41 8.39 -6.57 11.59
CA ASP A 41 9.75 -7.10 11.51
C ASP A 41 10.06 -7.85 10.18
N THR A 42 9.94 -7.13 9.07
CA THR A 42 10.19 -7.65 7.71
C THR A 42 11.30 -6.84 7.03
N GLY A 43 12.06 -7.48 6.13
CA GLY A 43 13.16 -6.82 5.41
C GLY A 43 14.50 -6.82 6.15
N GLN A 44 14.73 -7.77 7.06
CA GLN A 44 15.92 -7.82 7.92
C GLN A 44 17.26 -7.94 7.17
N ASN A 45 17.24 -8.33 5.90
CA ASN A 45 18.46 -8.42 5.08
C ASN A 45 18.88 -7.09 4.42
N GLY A 46 18.11 -6.01 4.58
CA GLY A 46 18.45 -4.67 4.12
C GLY A 46 18.46 -4.48 2.60
N ARG A 47 17.85 -5.39 1.83
CA ARG A 47 17.85 -5.34 0.35
C ARG A 47 16.73 -4.49 -0.26
N GLY A 48 15.91 -3.81 0.57
CA GLY A 48 14.74 -3.06 0.14
C GLY A 48 13.67 -3.96 -0.51
N MET A 49 13.42 -5.12 0.10
CA MET A 49 12.39 -6.11 -0.27
C MET A 49 11.63 -6.50 1.00
N GLY A 50 11.28 -5.51 1.82
CA GLY A 50 10.80 -5.67 3.19
C GLY A 50 9.33 -5.37 3.38
N GLU A 51 8.52 -5.45 2.32
CA GLU A 51 7.12 -5.03 2.34
C GLU A 51 6.28 -5.90 3.29
N GLY A 52 5.28 -5.31 3.96
CA GLY A 52 4.37 -6.08 4.80
C GLY A 52 3.49 -7.02 3.95
N VAL A 53 2.92 -6.46 2.89
CA VAL A 53 2.13 -7.19 1.89
C VAL A 53 2.54 -6.77 0.49
N TYR A 54 2.78 -7.73 -0.38
CA TYR A 54 3.15 -7.53 -1.78
C TYR A 54 2.11 -8.21 -2.69
N VAL A 55 1.53 -7.46 -3.63
CA VAL A 55 0.51 -7.99 -4.57
C VAL A 55 0.98 -7.81 -6.01
N GLY A 56 1.11 -8.91 -6.74
CA GLY A 56 1.60 -8.94 -8.12
C GLY A 56 3.12 -9.13 -8.19
N SER A 57 3.72 -8.66 -9.28
CA SER A 57 5.16 -8.78 -9.53
C SER A 57 5.68 -7.53 -10.24
N ALA A 58 6.70 -6.88 -9.69
CA ALA A 58 7.30 -5.69 -10.31
C ALA A 58 7.78 -5.99 -11.74
N GLY A 59 7.37 -5.15 -12.70
CA GLY A 59 7.72 -5.28 -14.11
C GLY A 59 6.98 -6.38 -14.88
N ASP A 60 6.19 -7.24 -14.22
CA ASP A 60 5.47 -8.34 -14.86
C ASP A 60 3.95 -8.08 -14.91
N LEU A 61 3.52 -7.55 -16.05
CA LEU A 61 2.10 -7.26 -16.32
C LEU A 61 1.24 -8.51 -16.51
N SER A 62 1.84 -9.70 -16.58
CA SER A 62 1.13 -10.97 -16.66
C SER A 62 0.75 -11.54 -15.29
N ASP A 63 1.30 -10.99 -14.18
CA ASP A 63 0.87 -11.34 -12.85
C ASP A 63 -0.49 -10.72 -12.52
N ARG A 64 -1.55 -11.49 -12.77
CA ARG A 64 -2.95 -11.09 -12.56
C ARG A 64 -3.43 -11.48 -11.17
N SER A 65 -2.66 -11.16 -10.12
CA SER A 65 -3.06 -11.37 -8.71
C SER A 65 -4.14 -10.35 -8.31
N ASP A 66 -5.25 -10.39 -9.06
CA ASP A 66 -6.34 -9.43 -9.05
C ASP A 66 -7.26 -9.66 -7.83
N ASN A 67 -7.95 -8.60 -7.42
CA ASN A 67 -8.96 -8.58 -6.37
C ASN A 67 -8.46 -9.00 -4.97
N ALA A 68 -7.17 -8.85 -4.69
CA ALA A 68 -6.64 -9.07 -3.35
C ALA A 68 -7.33 -8.14 -2.33
N GLN A 69 -7.74 -8.69 -1.19
CA GLN A 69 -8.38 -7.95 -0.11
C GLN A 69 -7.49 -7.98 1.13
N ILE A 70 -7.05 -6.81 1.58
CA ILE A 70 -6.24 -6.62 2.78
C ILE A 70 -7.08 -5.86 3.79
N LEU A 71 -7.63 -6.57 4.77
CA LEU A 71 -8.73 -6.10 5.61
C LEU A 71 -8.40 -6.14 7.11
N ASN A 72 -8.51 -5.01 7.80
CA ASN A 72 -8.43 -4.94 9.27
C ASN A 72 -7.13 -5.52 9.87
N ASN A 73 -6.00 -5.40 9.17
CA ASN A 73 -4.70 -5.86 9.66
C ASN A 73 -3.99 -4.75 10.45
N THR A 74 -3.06 -5.15 11.31
CA THR A 74 -2.06 -4.24 11.89
C THR A 74 -0.71 -4.52 11.25
N ILE A 75 -0.13 -3.54 10.57
CA ILE A 75 1.15 -3.68 9.87
C ILE A 75 2.14 -2.67 10.43
N GLY A 76 3.29 -3.17 10.86
CA GLY A 76 4.29 -2.42 11.63
C GLY A 76 4.23 -2.71 13.15
N PRO A 77 5.22 -2.22 13.92
CA PRO A 77 6.41 -1.48 13.46
C PRO A 77 7.39 -2.36 12.66
N ASP A 78 8.51 -1.76 12.24
CA ASP A 78 9.69 -2.48 11.73
C ASP A 78 9.44 -3.29 10.45
N VAL A 79 8.50 -2.82 9.62
CA VAL A 79 8.37 -3.24 8.23
C VAL A 79 9.30 -2.37 7.39
N GLY A 80 10.34 -2.99 6.82
CA GLY A 80 11.43 -2.27 6.16
C GLY A 80 11.08 -1.62 4.81
N GLY A 81 10.06 -2.16 4.14
CA GLY A 81 9.46 -1.60 2.92
C GLY A 81 8.09 -0.96 3.16
N GLU A 82 7.29 -0.73 2.12
CA GLU A 82 5.90 -0.29 2.30
C GLU A 82 5.11 -1.32 3.11
N SER A 83 4.14 -0.85 3.91
CA SER A 83 3.22 -1.77 4.60
C SER A 83 2.42 -2.61 3.60
N ILE A 84 2.01 -2.01 2.48
CA ILE A 84 1.36 -2.70 1.37
C ILE A 84 1.85 -2.12 0.05
N ASP A 85 2.37 -2.95 -0.84
CA ASP A 85 2.72 -2.57 -2.20
C ASP A 85 1.88 -3.33 -3.23
N ILE A 86 1.12 -2.58 -4.03
CA ILE A 86 0.28 -3.12 -5.10
C ILE A 86 0.97 -2.85 -6.44
N LYS A 87 1.56 -3.87 -7.05
CA LYS A 87 2.31 -3.72 -8.31
C LYS A 87 1.39 -3.56 -9.53
N GLU A 88 1.92 -2.89 -10.55
CA GLU A 88 1.36 -2.89 -11.90
C GLU A 88 1.12 -4.33 -12.40
N GLY A 89 0.14 -4.53 -13.28
CA GLY A 89 -0.33 -5.87 -13.65
C GLY A 89 -1.57 -6.32 -12.87
N THR A 90 -1.78 -5.79 -11.67
CA THR A 90 -2.90 -6.14 -10.79
C THR A 90 -4.05 -5.14 -10.81
N THR A 91 -5.29 -5.61 -10.65
CA THR A 91 -6.48 -4.74 -10.55
C THR A 91 -7.41 -5.13 -9.41
N GLY A 92 -8.17 -4.15 -8.92
CA GLY A 92 -9.33 -4.40 -8.05
C GLY A 92 -8.98 -4.68 -6.59
N ALA A 93 -7.73 -4.46 -6.18
CA ALA A 93 -7.31 -4.65 -4.80
C ALA A 93 -8.11 -3.74 -3.85
N ARG A 94 -8.35 -4.22 -2.63
CA ARG A 94 -9.07 -3.49 -1.59
C ARG A 94 -8.24 -3.47 -0.31
N ILE A 95 -7.85 -2.28 0.12
CA ILE A 95 -7.07 -2.02 1.33
C ILE A 95 -8.00 -1.31 2.31
N ILE A 96 -8.59 -2.05 3.24
CA ILE A 96 -9.70 -1.53 4.07
C ILE A 96 -9.46 -1.75 5.56
N GLY A 97 -9.62 -0.69 6.35
CA GLY A 97 -9.65 -0.78 7.82
C GLY A 97 -8.33 -1.16 8.48
N ASN A 98 -7.21 -1.14 7.75
CA ASN A 98 -5.91 -1.50 8.28
C ASN A 98 -5.33 -0.37 9.16
N THR A 99 -4.44 -0.74 10.07
CA THR A 99 -3.65 0.18 10.87
C THR A 99 -2.18 0.04 10.52
N PHE A 100 -1.52 1.15 10.18
CA PHE A 100 -0.13 1.21 9.76
C PHE A 100 0.74 1.95 10.78
N ASP A 101 1.88 1.36 11.08
CA ASP A 101 2.98 1.94 11.85
C ASP A 101 4.25 1.98 11.00
N GLY A 102 4.57 3.16 10.45
CA GLY A 102 5.67 3.35 9.52
C GLY A 102 7.06 3.48 10.15
N HIS A 103 7.22 3.23 11.46
CA HIS A 103 8.50 3.39 12.17
C HIS A 103 9.66 2.57 11.55
N GLY A 104 9.36 1.49 10.83
CA GLY A 104 10.33 0.61 10.18
C GLY A 104 10.82 1.04 8.80
N LEU A 105 10.16 2.03 8.17
CA LEU A 105 10.42 2.38 6.77
C LEU A 105 11.88 2.82 6.59
N THR A 106 12.59 2.17 5.67
CA THR A 106 14.02 2.40 5.46
C THR A 106 14.32 3.46 4.40
N GLY A 107 13.37 3.76 3.51
CA GLY A 107 13.60 4.58 2.32
C GLY A 107 14.50 3.91 1.26
N ALA A 108 14.94 2.67 1.47
CA ALA A 108 15.54 1.86 0.41
C ALA A 108 14.51 1.73 -0.72
N ASN A 109 14.94 1.75 -1.99
CA ASN A 109 14.03 1.61 -3.14
C ASN A 109 12.80 2.54 -3.16
N TYR A 110 12.87 3.70 -2.50
CA TYR A 110 11.77 4.65 -2.34
C TYR A 110 10.65 4.21 -1.38
N ASP A 111 10.92 3.25 -0.50
CA ASP A 111 10.01 2.76 0.54
C ASP A 111 9.77 3.83 1.63
N ASP A 112 8.98 4.87 1.29
CA ASP A 112 8.81 6.07 2.11
C ASP A 112 7.34 6.40 2.47
N SER A 113 6.44 5.44 2.22
CA SER A 113 5.01 5.52 2.50
C SER A 113 4.42 4.23 3.09
N TRP A 114 3.20 4.28 3.65
CA TRP A 114 2.55 3.06 4.13
C TRP A 114 2.06 2.19 2.98
N VAL A 115 1.58 2.82 1.90
CA VAL A 115 1.01 2.10 0.75
C VAL A 115 1.44 2.77 -0.53
N ASP A 116 2.02 1.99 -1.45
CA ASP A 116 2.22 2.42 -2.83
C ASP A 116 1.33 1.62 -3.79
N VAL A 117 0.59 2.35 -4.63
CA VAL A 117 -0.37 1.77 -5.59
C VAL A 117 0.12 2.00 -7.02
N LYS A 118 0.59 0.91 -7.63
CA LYS A 118 0.96 0.82 -9.05
C LYS A 118 -0.05 0.00 -9.86
N GLY A 119 -0.94 -0.75 -9.20
CA GLY A 119 -2.07 -1.44 -9.82
C GLY A 119 -3.25 -0.53 -10.19
N ASN A 120 -4.30 -1.10 -10.79
CA ASN A 120 -5.49 -0.38 -11.24
C ASN A 120 -6.73 -0.63 -10.36
N ASN A 121 -7.66 0.33 -10.36
CA ASN A 121 -8.98 0.22 -9.72
C ASN A 121 -8.91 -0.18 -8.23
N VAL A 122 -7.91 0.32 -7.52
CA VAL A 122 -7.68 -0.01 -6.11
C VAL A 122 -8.56 0.86 -5.21
N LEU A 123 -9.18 0.25 -4.21
CA LEU A 123 -9.89 0.97 -3.16
C LEU A 123 -9.04 1.02 -1.88
N VAL A 124 -8.79 2.21 -1.38
CA VAL A 124 -8.11 2.45 -0.11
C VAL A 124 -9.06 3.18 0.84
N GLU A 125 -9.63 2.45 1.81
CA GLU A 125 -10.75 2.93 2.61
C GLU A 125 -10.60 2.70 4.12
N GLY A 126 -10.88 3.72 4.92
CA GLY A 126 -11.05 3.56 6.37
C GLY A 126 -9.79 3.15 7.12
N ASN A 127 -8.61 3.29 6.52
CA ASN A 127 -7.35 2.91 7.14
C ASN A 127 -6.82 4.02 8.07
N LYS A 128 -5.97 3.64 9.02
CA LYS A 128 -5.30 4.56 9.94
C LYS A 128 -3.79 4.40 9.80
N GLY A 129 -3.05 5.49 9.65
CA GLY A 129 -1.59 5.44 9.54
C GLY A 129 -0.90 6.43 10.48
N SER A 130 0.27 6.04 10.98
CA SER A 130 1.16 6.92 11.75
C SER A 130 2.64 6.66 11.44
N ARG A 131 3.50 7.63 11.77
CA ARG A 131 4.97 7.49 11.72
C ARG A 131 5.53 7.10 10.34
N THR A 132 4.92 7.57 9.26
CA THR A 132 5.56 7.48 7.92
C THR A 132 6.80 8.36 7.86
N THR A 133 7.72 8.06 6.94
CA THR A 133 8.94 8.85 6.69
C THR A 133 8.66 10.02 5.73
N ASN A 134 7.85 9.82 4.68
CA ASN A 134 7.44 10.86 3.73
C ASN A 134 5.92 10.95 3.60
N ASN A 135 5.29 10.10 2.78
CA ASN A 135 3.87 10.20 2.43
C ASN A 135 3.04 9.15 3.16
N GLY A 136 1.72 9.39 3.26
CA GLY A 136 0.83 8.36 3.81
C GLY A 136 0.59 7.23 2.80
N TYR A 137 0.03 7.61 1.66
CA TYR A 137 -0.29 6.75 0.53
C TYR A 137 0.22 7.37 -0.76
N GLU A 138 0.61 6.53 -1.71
CA GLU A 138 1.09 6.95 -3.02
C GLU A 138 0.41 6.21 -4.16
N THR A 139 0.38 6.87 -5.33
CA THR A 139 0.08 6.19 -6.59
C THR A 139 1.19 6.46 -7.59
N HIS A 140 1.64 5.43 -8.29
CA HIS A 140 2.68 5.51 -9.31
C HIS A 140 2.27 4.82 -10.62
N THR A 141 2.74 5.38 -11.74
CA THR A 141 2.63 4.74 -13.06
C THR A 141 4.02 4.26 -13.49
N GLN A 142 4.38 3.03 -13.13
CA GLN A 142 5.63 2.41 -13.57
C GLN A 142 5.57 1.93 -15.03
N GLN A 143 4.39 1.57 -15.50
CA GLN A 143 4.12 1.11 -16.86
C GLN A 143 2.88 1.80 -17.41
N SER A 144 2.88 2.13 -18.70
CA SER A 144 1.76 2.84 -19.34
C SER A 144 0.43 2.08 -19.17
N GLY A 145 -0.62 2.80 -18.76
CA GLY A 145 -1.94 2.22 -18.51
C GLY A 145 -2.16 1.65 -17.10
N TRP A 146 -1.17 1.78 -16.20
CA TRP A 146 -1.23 1.31 -14.81
C TRP A 146 -1.12 2.44 -13.79
N GLY A 147 -1.51 2.17 -12.53
CA GLY A 147 -1.58 3.16 -11.46
C GLY A 147 -2.85 4.04 -11.51
N CYS A 148 -3.89 3.58 -12.19
CA CYS A 148 -5.09 4.36 -12.51
C CYS A 148 -6.34 3.82 -11.82
N GLY A 149 -7.30 4.71 -11.54
CA GLY A 149 -8.60 4.33 -10.97
C GLY A 149 -8.60 4.15 -9.45
N THR A 150 -7.53 4.55 -8.77
CA THR A 150 -7.46 4.44 -7.30
C THR A 150 -8.44 5.41 -6.63
N VAL A 151 -9.15 4.93 -5.61
CA VAL A 151 -10.06 5.72 -4.80
C VAL A 151 -9.61 5.69 -3.35
N PHE A 152 -9.38 6.88 -2.78
CA PHE A 152 -9.08 7.07 -1.37
C PHE A 152 -10.27 7.71 -0.66
N ARG A 153 -10.79 7.08 0.40
CA ARG A 153 -11.87 7.66 1.23
C ARG A 153 -11.83 7.22 2.68
N GLY A 154 -12.20 8.12 3.59
CA GLY A 154 -12.33 7.81 5.02
C GLY A 154 -11.04 7.42 5.74
N ASN A 155 -9.86 7.64 5.15
CA ASN A 155 -8.59 7.31 5.80
C ASN A 155 -8.18 8.40 6.80
N ALA A 156 -7.53 8.02 7.89
CA ALA A 156 -6.99 8.93 8.90
C ALA A 156 -5.47 8.85 8.93
N SER A 157 -4.80 9.92 8.50
CA SER A 157 -3.36 9.96 8.32
C SER A 157 -2.69 10.88 9.34
N ASN A 158 -1.81 10.34 10.19
CA ASN A 158 -0.98 11.13 11.08
C ASN A 158 0.47 11.16 10.58
N LEU A 159 0.85 12.27 9.95
CA LEU A 159 2.17 12.54 9.40
C LEU A 159 3.04 13.37 10.37
N SER A 160 2.65 13.49 11.64
CA SER A 160 3.49 14.09 12.67
C SER A 160 4.83 13.37 12.74
N GLY A 161 5.93 14.10 12.59
CA GLY A 161 7.29 13.55 12.61
C GLY A 161 7.85 13.15 11.24
N ALA A 162 7.05 13.12 10.17
CA ALA A 162 7.56 12.83 8.83
C ALA A 162 8.56 13.90 8.36
N THR A 163 9.69 13.47 7.79
CA THR A 163 10.81 14.35 7.38
C THR A 163 11.08 14.38 5.88
N GLY A 164 10.48 13.46 5.11
CA GLY A 164 10.59 13.38 3.65
C GLY A 164 10.14 14.66 2.96
N ASP A 165 10.43 14.84 1.67
CA ASP A 165 10.28 16.12 0.99
C ASP A 165 8.81 16.54 0.74
N LYS A 166 7.92 15.59 0.46
CA LYS A 166 6.51 15.82 0.11
C LYS A 166 5.63 15.96 1.34
N ARG A 167 5.61 14.96 2.22
CA ARG A 167 4.79 14.92 3.44
C ARG A 167 3.30 15.11 3.19
N LEU A 168 2.78 14.47 2.15
CA LEU A 168 1.35 14.47 1.83
C LEU A 168 0.70 13.20 2.38
N ALA A 169 -0.53 13.32 2.89
CA ALA A 169 -1.27 12.12 3.24
C ALA A 169 -1.50 11.23 2.01
N ILE A 170 -1.78 11.80 0.83
CA ILE A 170 -1.97 11.09 -0.43
C ILE A 170 -1.21 11.81 -1.54
N ASN A 171 -0.11 11.23 -2.03
CA ASN A 171 0.70 11.76 -3.13
C ASN A 171 0.34 11.05 -4.45
N VAL A 172 -0.20 11.78 -5.42
CA VAL A 172 -0.61 11.23 -6.72
C VAL A 172 0.38 11.68 -7.79
N THR A 173 1.17 10.76 -8.34
CA THR A 173 2.22 11.12 -9.32
C THR A 173 1.70 11.21 -10.76
N ASN A 174 0.59 10.55 -11.09
CA ASN A 174 -0.07 10.63 -12.39
C ASN A 174 -1.57 10.89 -12.21
N HIS A 175 -2.04 12.03 -12.70
CA HIS A 175 -3.45 12.39 -12.69
C HIS A 175 -3.84 13.02 -14.03
N SER A 176 -4.68 12.33 -14.79
CA SER A 176 -5.20 12.79 -16.07
C SER A 176 -6.61 12.26 -16.32
N SER A 177 -7.25 12.69 -17.41
CA SER A 177 -8.55 12.15 -17.82
C SER A 177 -8.51 10.64 -18.12
N GLY A 178 -7.38 10.12 -18.61
CA GLY A 178 -7.18 8.70 -18.91
C GLY A 178 -6.61 7.87 -17.76
N CYS A 179 -6.11 8.53 -16.70
CA CYS A 179 -5.57 7.87 -15.51
C CYS A 179 -6.00 8.67 -14.28
N ARG A 180 -7.19 8.36 -13.78
CA ARG A 180 -7.82 9.14 -12.72
C ARG A 180 -7.60 8.50 -11.35
N THR A 181 -7.09 9.28 -10.42
CA THR A 181 -7.16 9.01 -8.98
C THR A 181 -8.22 9.91 -8.36
N THR A 182 -9.01 9.38 -7.43
CA THR A 182 -10.06 10.11 -6.71
C THR A 182 -9.72 10.16 -5.22
N VAL A 183 -9.60 11.36 -4.66
CA VAL A 183 -9.37 11.58 -3.23
C VAL A 183 -10.60 12.27 -2.65
N HIS A 184 -11.33 11.59 -1.77
CA HIS A 184 -12.51 12.16 -1.12
C HIS A 184 -12.16 13.07 0.08
N ALA A 185 -13.03 14.03 0.38
CA ALA A 185 -12.92 14.94 1.52
C ALA A 185 -13.07 14.25 2.87
N SER A 186 -13.56 13.01 2.87
CA SER A 186 -13.64 12.15 4.07
C SER A 186 -12.27 11.67 4.58
N ASN A 187 -11.19 11.85 3.82
CA ASN A 187 -9.84 11.60 4.30
C ASN A 187 -9.37 12.74 5.21
N THR A 188 -8.62 12.41 6.25
CA THR A 188 -8.09 13.39 7.21
C THR A 188 -6.57 13.30 7.31
N VAL A 189 -5.93 14.42 7.61
CA VAL A 189 -4.48 14.51 7.83
C VAL A 189 -4.17 15.33 9.07
N THR A 190 -3.23 14.85 9.88
CA THR A 190 -2.60 15.59 10.99
C THR A 190 -1.10 15.68 10.73
N GLY A 191 -0.50 16.84 10.91
CA GLY A 191 0.90 17.07 10.54
C GLY A 191 1.11 17.10 9.00
N GLY A 192 2.35 16.93 8.57
CA GLY A 192 2.72 16.97 7.14
C GLY A 192 2.51 18.33 6.47
N LYS A 193 2.46 18.33 5.14
CA LYS A 193 2.23 19.52 4.29
C LYS A 193 0.80 19.63 3.74
N GLY A 194 -0.02 18.59 3.86
CA GLY A 194 -1.41 18.63 3.40
C GLY A 194 -2.00 17.27 3.05
N LEU A 195 -3.27 17.29 2.62
CA LEU A 195 -4.01 16.08 2.30
C LEU A 195 -3.53 15.43 1.00
N THR A 196 -3.47 16.18 -0.10
CA THR A 196 -3.11 15.64 -1.41
C THR A 196 -2.66 16.76 -2.36
N ASN A 197 -2.04 16.38 -3.48
CA ASN A 197 -1.60 17.28 -4.56
C ASN A 197 -2.61 17.39 -5.72
N ILE A 198 -3.78 16.77 -5.63
CA ILE A 198 -4.85 16.86 -6.64
C ILE A 198 -6.13 17.47 -6.05
N ALA A 199 -7.12 17.75 -6.90
CA ALA A 199 -8.41 18.25 -6.45
C ALA A 199 -9.14 17.22 -5.56
N VAL A 200 -9.65 17.68 -4.43
CA VAL A 200 -10.43 16.86 -3.51
C VAL A 200 -11.87 16.75 -3.99
N THR A 201 -12.41 15.54 -3.97
CA THR A 201 -13.82 15.23 -4.27
C THR A 201 -14.64 15.33 -2.99
N PRO A 202 -15.78 16.04 -2.96
CA PRO A 202 -16.66 16.09 -1.79
C PRO A 202 -17.11 14.72 -1.27
#